data_AF-A0A1W5D017-F1
#
_entry.id   AF-A0A1W5D017-F1
#
_cell.length_a   1.000
_cell.length_b   1.000
_cell.length_c   1.000
_cell.angle_alpha   90.00
_cell.angle_beta   90.00
_cell.angle_gamma   90.00
#
_symmetry.space_group_name_H-M   'P 1'
#
loop_
_entity.id
_entity.type
_entity.pdbx_description
1 polymer ?
#
loop_
_entity_poly.entity_id
_entity_poly.type
_entity_poly.pdbx_seq_one_letter_code
_entity_poly.pdbx_strand_id
1 'polypeptide(L)' 'MARAATILPNFVGLRFQVHNGKVYNDVTITEDMVGHKLGEFSPTRKKFSYKLSKNK' A
#
# COMPACT_ATOMS: atom_id res chain seq x y z
N MET A 1 9.76 -9.48 4.42
CA MET A 1 10.03 -9.36 2.96
C MET A 1 9.58 -7.99 2.48
N ALA A 2 10.49 -7.18 1.90
CA ALA A 2 10.37 -5.87 1.23
C ALA A 2 9.49 -4.72 1.82
N ARG A 3 8.44 -4.97 2.61
CA ARG A 3 7.52 -3.94 3.15
C ARG A 3 8.17 -2.95 4.12
N ALA A 4 9.27 -3.34 4.76
CA ALA A 4 10.04 -2.48 5.65
C ALA A 4 11.05 -1.57 4.91
N ALA A 5 11.24 -1.81 3.60
CA ALA A 5 12.15 -1.02 2.77
C ALA A 5 11.61 0.41 2.63
N THR A 6 12.52 1.35 2.78
CA THR A 6 12.28 2.78 2.55
C THR A 6 12.27 3.07 1.06
N ILE A 7 11.40 3.97 0.63
CA ILE A 7 11.33 4.44 -0.74
C ILE A 7 12.45 5.45 -0.97
N LEU A 8 13.34 5.13 -1.91
CA LEU A 8 14.43 6.01 -2.31
C LEU A 8 14.00 6.91 -3.48
N PRO A 9 14.63 8.08 -3.66
CA PRO A 9 14.29 9.03 -4.75
C PRO A 9 14.41 8.42 -6.15
N ASN A 10 15.34 7.48 -6.34
CA ASN A 10 15.55 6.76 -7.61
C ASN A 10 14.40 5.81 -7.97
N PHE A 11 13.42 5.60 -7.08
CA PHE A 11 12.27 4.74 -7.32
C PHE A 11 11.03 5.48 -7.82
N VAL A 12 11.08 6.81 -7.90
CA VAL A 12 9.98 7.63 -8.41
C VAL A 12 9.68 7.27 -9.87
N GLY A 13 8.39 7.06 -10.18
CA GLY A 13 7.93 6.65 -11.51
C GLY A 13 7.97 5.14 -11.76
N LEU A 14 8.59 4.35 -10.89
CA LEU A 14 8.55 2.89 -10.97
C LEU A 14 7.27 2.32 -10.33
N ARG A 15 6.88 1.14 -10.80
CA ARG A 15 5.73 0.39 -10.28
C ARG A 15 6.20 -0.85 -9.53
N PHE A 16 5.81 -0.95 -8.26
CA PHE A 16 6.19 -2.05 -7.38
C PHE A 16 4.99 -2.92 -7.02
N GLN A 17 5.22 -4.24 -7.00
CA GLN A 17 4.26 -5.21 -6.50
C GLN A 17 4.49 -5.47 -5.02
N VAL A 18 3.70 -4.81 -4.17
CA VAL A 18 3.81 -4.92 -2.71
C VAL A 18 2.83 -5.97 -2.18
N HIS A 19 3.37 -7.05 -1.62
CA HIS A 19 2.57 -8.11 -1.02
C HIS A 19 1.90 -7.64 0.29
N ASN A 20 0.58 -7.79 0.41
CA ASN A 20 -0.19 -7.45 1.62
C ASN A 20 -0.50 -8.65 2.54
N GLY A 21 0.09 -9.81 2.27
CA GLY A 21 -0.18 -11.06 2.98
C GLY A 21 -1.21 -11.97 2.31
N LYS A 22 -1.91 -11.48 1.28
CA LYS A 22 -2.86 -12.29 0.49
C LYS A 22 -2.64 -12.11 -1.02
N VAL A 23 -2.37 -10.89 -1.47
CA VAL A 23 -2.17 -10.55 -2.88
C VAL A 23 -1.03 -9.53 -3.03
N TYR A 24 -0.54 -9.38 -4.26
CA TYR A 24 0.38 -8.32 -4.64
C TYR A 24 -0.42 -7.11 -5.15
N ASN A 25 -0.24 -5.97 -4.50
CA ASN A 25 -0.83 -4.71 -4.95
C ASN A 25 0.21 -3.95 -5.80
N ASP A 26 -0.20 -3.53 -6.99
CA ASP A 26 0.60 -2.64 -7.84
C ASP A 26 0.55 -1.22 -7.25
N VAL A 27 1.70 -0.70 -6.85
CA VAL A 27 1.87 0.66 -6.30
C VAL A 27 2.84 1.41 -7.19
N THR A 28 2.38 2.51 -7.79
CA THR A 28 3.24 3.45 -8.52
C THR A 28 3.78 4.49 -7.56
N ILE A 29 5.10 4.71 -7.55
CA ILE A 29 5.75 5.60 -6.60
C ILE A 29 5.79 7.04 -7.13
N THR A 30 5.33 7.98 -6.30
CA THR A 30 5.45 9.43 -6.52
C THR A 30 6.54 10.04 -5.63
N GLU A 31 6.94 11.28 -5.93
CA GLU A 31 7.97 12.01 -5.16
C GLU A 31 7.59 12.17 -3.68
N ASP A 32 6.31 12.41 -3.39
CA ASP A 32 5.80 12.57 -2.01
C ASP A 32 5.92 11.29 -1.17
N MET A 33 6.14 10.13 -1.81
CA MET A 33 6.27 8.85 -1.11
C MET A 33 7.73 8.57 -0.70
N VAL A 34 8.69 9.38 -1.14
CA VAL A 34 10.10 9.22 -0.80
C VAL A 34 10.30 9.39 0.71
N GLY A 35 11.07 8.47 1.32
CA GLY A 35 11.29 8.44 2.77
C GLY A 35 10.27 7.59 3.56
N HIS A 36 9.11 7.28 2.98
CA HIS A 36 8.13 6.36 3.57
C HIS A 36 8.50 4.90 3.35
N LYS A 37 7.83 3.97 4.06
CA LYS A 37 7.99 2.53 3.84
C LYS A 37 6.99 2.00 2.82
N LEU A 38 7.42 1.08 1.96
CA LEU A 38 6.56 0.43 0.96
C LEU A 38 5.31 -0.23 1.57
N GLY A 39 5.41 -0.73 2.80
CA GLY A 39 4.30 -1.36 3.51
C GLY A 39 3.14 -0.43 3.86
N GLU A 40 3.37 0.88 3.96
CA GLU A 40 2.35 1.88 4.29
C GLU A 40 1.28 2.00 3.18
N PHE A 41 1.69 1.76 1.93
CA PHE A 41 0.85 1.88 0.75
C PHE A 41 0.12 0.57 0.38
N SER A 42 0.31 -0.50 1.15
CA SER A 42 -0.32 -1.81 0.92
C SER A 42 -0.85 -2.37 2.25
N PRO A 43 -2.08 -2.01 2.65
CA PRO A 43 -2.66 -2.42 3.93
C PRO A 43 -3.03 -3.91 3.93
N THR A 44 -2.80 -4.57 5.07
CA THR A 44 -3.03 -6.02 5.22
C THR A 44 -4.47 -6.37 5.58
N ARG A 45 -5.22 -5.42 6.17
CA ARG A 45 -6.63 -5.59 6.54
C ARG A 45 -7.47 -4.52 5.88
N LYS A 46 -8.66 -4.89 5.40
CA LYS A 46 -9.65 -3.93 4.93
C LYS A 46 -10.11 -3.08 6.10
N LYS A 47 -10.27 -1.77 5.88
CA LYS A 47 -10.82 -0.86 6.89
C LYS A 47 -12.21 -1.35 7.29
N PHE A 48 -12.44 -1.51 8.58
CA PHE A 48 -13.77 -1.82 9.11
C PHE A 48 -14.67 -0.60 8.90
N SER A 49 -15.79 -0.81 8.22
CA SER A 49 -16.84 0.20 8.04
C SER A 49 -18.13 -0.42 8.54
N TYR A 50 -18.77 0.25 9.51
CA TYR A 50 -20.09 -0.15 9.97
C TYR A 50 -21.09 0.17 8.85
N LYS A 51 -21.52 -0.86 8.12
CA LYS A 51 -22.64 -0.74 7.19
C LYS A 51 -23.91 -0.91 7.99
N LEU A 52 -24.65 0.18 8.22
CA LEU A 52 -26.02 0.08 8.71
C LEU A 52 -26.83 -0.63 7.61
N SER A 53 -27.03 -1.94 7.77
CA SER A 53 -27.93 -2.69 6.90
C SER A 53 -29.35 -2.25 7.22
N LYS A 54 -29.89 -1.30 6.46
CA LYS A 54 -31.31 -0.97 6.47
C LYS A 54 -32.04 -2.13 5.79
N ASN A 55 -32.43 -3.15 6.56
CA ASN A 55 -33.49 -4.06 6.12
C ASN A 55 -34.79 -3.23 6.14
N LYS A 56 -35.38 -3.06 4.95
CA LYS A 56 -36.73 -2.51 4.79
C LYS A 56 -37.74 -3.64 4.94
#